data_AF-A0A7T0G3S3-F1
#
_entry.id   AF-A0A7T0G3S3-F1
#
_cell.length_a   1.000
_cell.length_b   1.000
_cell.length_c   1.000
_cell.angle_alpha   90.00
_cell.angle_beta   90.00
_cell.angle_gamma   90.00
#
_symmetry.space_group_name_H-M   'P 1'
#
loop_
_entity.id
_entity.type
_entity.pdbx_description
1 polymer ?
#
loop_
_entity_poly.entity_id
_entity_poly.type
_entity_poly.pdbx_seq_one_letter_code
_entity_poly.pdbx_strand_id
1 'polypeptide(L)'
;MDHDNLDTKTPKVSMAIKIPILILTLLTLAALGAVFNKMMSSPLLKGKKPAKEIAAESPSPWVGQLPDLALKLEENGLVEEALIYYVRYLEKSPVQGLERAEIAHRVGLLYQKLGNCSEALVWFFHSEINQPELELQSTLNKNIDACMASLRNVRK
;
A
#
# COMPACT_ATOMS: atom_id res chain seq x y z
N MET A 1 -63.06 -35.93 15.28
CA MET A 1 -63.22 -36.40 13.91
C MET A 1 -63.47 -35.18 13.05
N ASP A 2 -62.67 -35.05 11.99
CA ASP A 2 -62.88 -34.23 10.79
C ASP A 2 -62.75 -32.70 10.95
N HIS A 3 -61.66 -32.09 10.48
CA HIS A 3 -61.21 -31.79 9.10
C HIS A 3 -61.74 -30.44 8.56
N ASP A 4 -60.75 -29.61 8.18
CA ASP A 4 -60.75 -28.59 7.12
C ASP A 4 -61.59 -27.31 7.38
N ASN A 5 -61.21 -26.10 6.95
CA ASN A 5 -60.29 -25.71 5.90
C ASN A 5 -59.88 -24.24 6.15
N LEU A 6 -58.58 -23.95 6.30
CA LEU A 6 -58.08 -22.57 6.33
C LEU A 6 -57.88 -22.12 4.88
N ASP A 7 -58.91 -21.49 4.32
CA ASP A 7 -58.90 -20.88 3.00
C ASP A 7 -57.95 -19.66 3.01
N THR A 8 -56.68 -19.90 2.68
CA THR A 8 -55.68 -18.84 2.46
C THR A 8 -56.00 -18.10 1.17
N LYS A 9 -56.88 -17.10 1.28
CA LYS A 9 -57.19 -16.17 0.19
C LYS A 9 -55.98 -15.25 -0.05
N THR A 10 -55.07 -15.68 -0.91
CA THR A 10 -53.96 -14.84 -1.39
C THR A 10 -54.50 -13.65 -2.18
N PRO A 11 -54.02 -12.42 -1.93
CA PRO A 11 -54.48 -11.26 -2.69
C PRO A 11 -54.04 -11.41 -4.16
N LYS A 12 -55.02 -11.57 -5.06
CA LYS A 12 -54.83 -11.55 -6.51
C LYS A 12 -54.42 -10.15 -6.96
N VAL A 13 -53.14 -9.83 -6.85
CA VAL A 13 -52.54 -8.67 -7.53
C VAL A 13 -52.54 -8.95 -9.03
N SER A 14 -53.24 -8.10 -9.79
CA SER A 14 -53.40 -8.18 -11.25
C SER A 14 -52.04 -8.32 -11.95
N MET A 15 -51.97 -9.25 -12.90
CA MET A 15 -50.74 -9.55 -13.68
C MET A 15 -50.22 -8.31 -14.43
N ALA A 16 -51.11 -7.36 -14.76
CA ALA A 16 -50.77 -6.09 -15.41
C ALA A 16 -49.90 -5.17 -14.53
N ILE A 17 -49.94 -5.32 -13.20
CA ILE A 17 -49.10 -4.53 -12.26
C ILE A 17 -47.76 -5.24 -12.00
N LYS A 18 -47.71 -6.56 -12.11
CA LYS A 18 -46.48 -7.34 -11.87
C LYS A 18 -45.47 -7.21 -13.01
N ILE A 19 -45.95 -7.09 -14.25
CA ILE A 19 -45.11 -6.93 -15.45
C ILE A 19 -44.21 -5.68 -15.38
N PRO A 20 -44.70 -4.46 -15.10
CA PRO A 20 -43.82 -3.29 -15.01
C PRO A 20 -42.84 -3.38 -13.83
N ILE A 21 -43.23 -4.00 -12.72
CA ILE A 21 -42.34 -4.20 -11.56
C ILE A 21 -41.19 -5.16 -11.91
N LEU A 22 -41.48 -6.24 -12.65
CA LEU A 22 -40.46 -7.19 -13.13
C LEU A 22 -39.51 -6.56 -14.15
N ILE A 23 -40.02 -5.72 -15.06
CA ILE A 23 -39.19 -4.99 -16.02
C ILE A 23 -38.29 -3.98 -15.30
N LEU A 24 -38.84 -3.24 -14.33
CA LEU A 24 -38.07 -2.27 -13.55
C LEU A 24 -36.97 -2.93 -12.73
N THR A 25 -37.26 -4.07 -12.09
CA THR A 25 -36.25 -4.85 -11.35
C THR A 25 -35.15 -5.38 -12.28
N LEU A 26 -35.50 -5.89 -13.46
CA LEU A 26 -34.52 -6.33 -14.45
C LEU A 26 -33.62 -5.17 -14.94
N LEU A 27 -34.21 -3.99 -15.17
CA LEU A 27 -33.47 -2.76 -15.54
C LEU A 27 -32.50 -2.32 -14.43
N THR A 28 -32.93 -2.36 -13.16
CA THR A 28 -32.04 -2.05 -12.04
C THR A 28 -30.88 -3.03 -11.90
N LEU A 29 -31.12 -4.33 -12.12
CA LEU A 29 -30.09 -5.37 -12.11
C LEU A 29 -29.09 -5.19 -13.24
N ALA A 30 -29.55 -4.83 -14.44
CA ALA A 30 -28.68 -4.55 -15.59
C ALA A 30 -27.78 -3.32 -15.34
N ALA A 31 -28.32 -2.25 -14.76
CA ALA A 31 -27.56 -1.06 -14.39
C ALA A 31 -26.47 -1.37 -13.34
N LEU A 32 -26.81 -2.14 -12.30
CA LEU A 32 -25.86 -2.60 -11.29
C LEU A 32 -24.77 -3.51 -11.89
N GLY A 33 -25.14 -4.43 -12.79
CA GLY A 33 -24.18 -5.31 -13.48
C GLY A 33 -23.16 -4.55 -14.33
N ALA A 34 -23.58 -3.50 -15.03
CA ALA A 34 -22.67 -2.64 -15.80
C ALA A 34 -21.68 -1.87 -14.92
N VAL A 35 -22.12 -1.38 -13.75
CA VAL A 35 -21.25 -0.72 -12.78
C VAL A 35 -20.27 -1.72 -12.14
N PHE A 36 -20.70 -2.96 -11.89
CA PHE A 36 -19.85 -4.01 -11.33
C PHE A 36 -18.74 -4.47 -12.28
N ASN A 37 -19.00 -4.51 -13.59
CA ASN A 37 -17.98 -4.85 -14.59
C ASN A 37 -16.82 -3.83 -14.62
N LYS A 38 -17.11 -2.56 -14.31
CA LYS A 38 -16.11 -1.48 -14.20
C LYS A 38 -15.34 -1.51 -12.87
N MET A 39 -15.92 -2.10 -11.81
CA MET A 39 -15.28 -2.23 -10.49
C MET A 39 -14.32 -3.44 -10.42
N MET A 40 -14.61 -4.53 -11.14
CA MET A 40 -13.72 -5.71 -11.24
C MET A 40 -12.62 -5.60 -12.30
N SER A 41 -12.68 -4.59 -13.17
CA SER A 41 -11.60 -4.26 -14.12
C SER A 41 -10.60 -3.23 -13.58
N SER A 42 -10.72 -2.85 -12.31
CA SER A 42 -9.68 -2.10 -11.60
C SER A 42 -8.38 -2.92 -11.55
N PRO A 43 -7.20 -2.30 -11.75
CA PRO A 43 -5.91 -3.00 -11.72
C PRO A 43 -5.57 -3.60 -10.35
N LEU A 44 -6.42 -3.40 -9.34
CA LEU A 44 -6.25 -3.91 -7.98
C LEU A 44 -6.71 -5.37 -7.78
N LEU A 45 -7.49 -5.94 -8.71
CA LEU A 45 -8.03 -7.31 -8.56
C LEU A 45 -7.73 -8.22 -9.76
N LYS A 46 -6.75 -7.85 -10.61
CA LYS A 46 -6.18 -8.78 -11.58
C LYS A 46 -5.19 -9.69 -10.85
N GLY A 47 -5.71 -10.86 -10.49
CA GLY A 47 -5.11 -11.85 -9.61
C GLY A 47 -3.60 -12.02 -9.75
N LYS A 48 -2.97 -12.06 -8.57
CA LYS A 48 -1.79 -12.84 -8.24
C LYS A 48 -1.77 -14.10 -9.10
N LYS A 49 -0.92 -14.12 -10.12
CA LYS A 49 -0.54 -15.38 -10.78
C LYS A 49 0.02 -16.31 -9.69
N PRO A 50 -0.21 -17.63 -9.75
CA PRO A 50 0.38 -18.57 -8.80
C PRO A 50 1.88 -18.32 -8.77
N ALA A 51 2.46 -18.47 -7.57
CA ALA A 51 3.88 -18.36 -7.28
C ALA A 51 4.69 -19.28 -8.22
N LYS A 52 4.94 -18.79 -9.43
CA LYS A 52 6.02 -19.20 -10.28
C LYS A 52 7.20 -18.45 -9.71
N GLU A 53 8.05 -19.17 -9.01
CA GLU A 53 9.49 -18.95 -8.95
C GLU A 53 9.94 -18.03 -10.10
N ILE A 54 9.92 -16.71 -9.85
CA ILE A 54 10.54 -15.77 -10.75
C ILE A 54 11.99 -15.85 -10.32
N ALA A 55 12.68 -16.75 -11.01
CA ALA A 55 14.10 -16.71 -11.28
C ALA A 55 14.68 -15.34 -10.95
N ALA A 56 15.75 -15.32 -10.15
CA ALA A 56 16.56 -14.14 -9.89
C ALA A 56 16.65 -13.30 -11.19
N GLU A 57 15.83 -12.25 -11.27
CA GLU A 57 15.94 -11.27 -12.34
C GLU A 57 17.36 -10.75 -12.19
N SER A 58 18.18 -10.92 -13.23
CA SER A 58 19.51 -10.32 -13.25
C SER A 58 19.33 -8.86 -12.83
N PRO A 59 20.06 -8.38 -11.80
CA PRO A 59 19.83 -7.03 -11.28
C PRO A 59 19.83 -6.07 -12.46
N SER A 60 18.72 -5.34 -12.60
CA SER A 60 18.55 -4.36 -13.67
C SER A 60 19.83 -3.52 -13.76
N PRO A 61 20.40 -3.27 -14.95
CA PRO A 61 21.64 -2.48 -15.09
C PRO A 61 21.56 -1.11 -14.41
N TRP A 62 20.34 -0.64 -14.18
CA TRP A 62 20.01 0.66 -13.60
C TRP A 62 19.98 0.67 -12.07
N VAL A 63 20.11 -0.47 -11.38
CA VAL A 63 20.04 -0.51 -9.90
C VAL A 63 21.10 0.40 -9.27
N GLY A 64 22.32 0.42 -9.81
CA GLY A 64 23.40 1.29 -9.31
C GLY A 64 23.15 2.79 -9.49
N GLN A 65 22.21 3.19 -10.36
CA GLN A 65 21.88 4.60 -10.60
C GLN A 65 20.70 5.09 -9.73
N LEU A 66 20.04 4.19 -9.01
CA LEU A 66 18.87 4.53 -8.20
C LEU A 66 19.18 5.52 -7.07
N PRO A 67 20.33 5.44 -6.35
CA PRO A 67 20.68 6.44 -5.34
C PRO A 67 20.78 7.85 -5.92
N ASP A 68 21.45 8.02 -7.06
CA ASP A 68 21.60 9.33 -7.71
C ASP A 68 20.26 9.89 -8.22
N LEU A 69 19.42 9.02 -8.77
CA LEU A 69 18.07 9.40 -9.18
C LEU A 69 17.23 9.84 -7.98
N ALA A 70 17.26 9.06 -6.90
CA ALA A 70 16.54 9.36 -5.67
C ALA A 70 17.03 10.67 -5.03
N LEU A 71 18.34 10.92 -5.03
CA LEU A 71 18.94 12.16 -4.56
C LEU A 71 18.42 13.36 -5.35
N LYS A 72 18.42 13.28 -6.69
CA LYS A 72 17.87 14.35 -7.54
C LYS A 72 16.39 14.61 -7.26
N LEU A 73 15.60 13.55 -7.06
CA LEU A 73 14.18 13.68 -6.71
C LEU A 73 14.01 14.39 -5.36
N GLU A 74 14.78 13.99 -4.35
CA GLU A 74 14.78 14.59 -3.02
C GLU A 74 15.13 16.09 -3.05
N GLU A 75 16.20 16.45 -3.77
CA GLU A 75 16.66 17.83 -3.94
C GLU A 75 15.61 18.71 -4.64
N ASN A 76 14.76 18.12 -5.48
CA ASN A 76 13.65 18.80 -6.15
C ASN A 76 12.32 18.73 -5.36
N GLY A 77 12.35 18.25 -4.11
CA GLY A 77 11.18 18.19 -3.24
C GLY A 77 10.22 17.03 -3.54
N LEU A 78 10.58 16.12 -4.45
CA LEU A 78 9.81 14.92 -4.80
C LEU A 78 10.12 13.81 -3.79
N VAL A 79 9.70 14.03 -2.54
CA VAL A 79 10.06 13.23 -1.36
C VAL A 79 9.54 11.80 -1.45
N GLU A 80 8.29 11.62 -1.92
CA GLU A 80 7.68 10.29 -2.03
C GLU A 80 8.34 9.47 -3.14
N GLU A 81 8.66 10.09 -4.28
CA GLU A 81 9.35 9.44 -5.39
C GLU A 81 10.78 9.07 -5.02
N ALA A 82 11.51 9.96 -4.34
CA ALA A 82 12.86 9.68 -3.84
C ALA A 82 12.87 8.43 -2.96
N LEU A 83 11.89 8.32 -2.07
CA LEU A 83 11.75 7.19 -1.16
C LEU A 83 11.53 5.87 -1.89
N ILE A 84 10.69 5.84 -2.95
CA ILE A 84 10.50 4.66 -3.79
C ILE A 84 11.83 4.14 -4.35
N TYR A 85 12.68 5.05 -4.85
CA TYR A 85 13.92 4.66 -5.50
C TYR A 85 15.04 4.28 -4.51
N TYR A 86 15.16 4.96 -3.36
CA TYR A 86 16.08 4.53 -2.31
C TYR A 86 15.70 3.16 -1.74
N VAL A 87 14.42 2.90 -1.46
CA VAL A 87 13.97 1.59 -0.97
C VAL A 87 14.24 0.51 -2.02
N ARG A 88 13.92 0.78 -3.30
CA ARG A 88 14.23 -0.16 -4.38
C ARG A 88 15.72 -0.44 -4.50
N TYR A 89 16.59 0.55 -4.28
CA TYR A 89 18.04 0.33 -4.22
C TYR A 89 18.40 -0.65 -3.10
N LEU A 90 17.92 -0.41 -1.88
CA LEU A 90 18.19 -1.25 -0.71
C LEU A 90 17.65 -2.68 -0.81
N GLU A 91 16.59 -2.90 -1.60
CA GLU A 91 15.97 -4.20 -1.87
C GLU A 91 16.69 -5.00 -2.99
N LYS A 92 17.19 -4.30 -4.01
CA LYS A 92 17.71 -4.93 -5.23
C LYS A 92 19.24 -4.96 -5.30
N SER A 93 19.90 -4.04 -4.59
CA SER A 93 21.36 -3.98 -4.51
C SER A 93 21.88 -4.90 -3.40
N PRO A 94 22.98 -5.65 -3.61
CA PRO A 94 23.64 -6.42 -2.56
C PRO A 94 24.45 -5.54 -1.58
N VAL A 95 24.19 -4.23 -1.54
CA VAL A 95 24.86 -3.24 -0.68
C VAL A 95 24.76 -3.59 0.81
N GLN A 96 25.86 -3.41 1.53
CA GLN A 96 26.01 -3.70 2.97
C GLN A 96 26.92 -2.65 3.63
N GLY A 97 26.98 -2.66 4.97
CA GLY A 97 27.86 -1.80 5.74
C GLY A 97 27.53 -0.32 5.59
N LEU A 98 28.56 0.53 5.50
CA LEU A 98 28.42 1.98 5.53
C LEU A 98 27.42 2.52 4.50
N GLU A 99 27.52 2.10 3.24
CA GLU A 99 26.62 2.59 2.19
C GLU A 99 25.16 2.19 2.46
N ARG A 100 24.92 0.95 2.94
CA ARG A 100 23.59 0.52 3.35
C ARG A 100 23.08 1.35 4.53
N ALA A 101 23.95 1.67 5.47
CA ALA A 101 23.61 2.49 6.62
C ALA A 101 23.21 3.92 6.20
N GLU A 102 24.00 4.57 5.35
CA GLU A 102 23.76 5.93 4.86
C GLU A 102 22.44 6.03 4.08
N ILE A 103 22.18 5.10 3.16
CA ILE A 103 20.94 5.11 2.38
C ILE A 103 19.74 4.79 3.28
N ALA A 104 19.87 3.86 4.23
CA ALA A 104 18.80 3.57 5.19
C ALA A 104 18.49 4.77 6.10
N HIS A 105 19.51 5.49 6.58
CA HIS A 105 19.32 6.72 7.35
C HIS A 105 18.58 7.77 6.54
N ARG A 106 18.94 7.94 5.27
CA ARG A 106 18.25 8.86 4.37
C ARG A 106 16.79 8.49 4.16
N VAL A 107 16.48 7.20 3.96
CA VAL A 107 15.07 6.74 3.88
C VAL A 107 14.31 7.08 5.17
N GLY A 108 14.94 6.88 6.34
CA GLY A 108 14.37 7.27 7.63
C GLY A 108 14.07 8.77 7.72
N LEU A 109 14.98 9.62 7.24
CA LEU A 109 14.77 11.07 7.17
C LEU A 109 13.59 11.46 6.27
N LEU A 110 13.42 10.79 5.13
CA LEU A 110 12.29 11.05 4.22
C LEU A 110 10.96 10.68 4.89
N TYR A 111 10.87 9.51 5.53
CA TYR A 111 9.67 9.15 6.29
C TYR A 111 9.39 10.10 7.45
N GLN A 112 10.43 10.55 8.16
CA GLN A 112 10.30 11.55 9.21
C GLN A 112 9.76 12.89 8.66
N LYS A 113 10.23 13.33 7.48
CA LYS A 113 9.75 14.52 6.77
C LYS A 113 8.27 14.41 6.36
N LEU A 114 7.82 13.20 6.04
CA LEU A 114 6.41 12.88 5.77
C LEU A 114 5.57 12.71 7.07
N GLY A 115 6.15 12.94 8.24
CA GLY A 115 5.47 12.79 9.54
C GLY A 115 5.29 11.33 9.97
N ASN A 116 5.82 10.36 9.22
CA ASN A 116 5.70 8.94 9.53
C ASN A 116 6.86 8.46 10.41
N CYS A 117 6.83 8.83 11.68
CA CYS A 117 7.86 8.44 12.66
C CYS A 117 7.93 6.92 12.90
N SER A 118 6.84 6.18 12.68
CA SER A 118 6.86 4.72 12.85
C SER A 118 7.73 4.05 11.80
N GLU A 119 7.55 4.43 10.54
CA GLU A 119 8.35 3.90 9.43
C GLU A 119 9.77 4.47 9.43
N ALA A 120 9.94 5.74 9.83
CA ALA A 120 11.26 6.34 9.99
C ALA A 120 12.14 5.53 10.95
N LEU A 121 11.59 5.08 12.09
CA LEU A 121 12.33 4.27 13.06
C LEU A 121 12.77 2.91 12.49
N VAL A 122 11.95 2.27 11.66
CA VAL A 122 12.34 1.01 10.99
C VAL A 122 13.64 1.22 10.18
N TRP A 123 13.69 2.31 9.40
CA TRP A 123 14.85 2.62 8.56
C TRP A 123 16.05 3.14 9.35
N PHE A 124 15.82 3.90 10.42
CA PHE A 124 16.89 4.30 11.33
C PHE A 124 17.54 3.10 12.03
N PHE A 125 16.77 2.11 12.49
CA PHE A 125 17.36 0.91 13.06
C PHE A 125 18.06 0.04 12.00
N HIS A 126 17.56 0.01 10.76
CA HIS A 126 18.33 -0.58 9.66
C HIS A 126 19.67 0.12 9.45
N SER A 127 19.71 1.45 9.56
CA SER A 127 20.97 2.19 9.53
C SER A 127 21.89 1.78 10.68
N GLU A 128 21.38 1.75 11.92
CA GLU A 128 22.17 1.43 13.12
C GLU A 128 22.80 0.03 13.05
N ILE A 129 22.03 -0.98 12.64
CA ILE A 129 22.50 -2.36 12.52
C ILE A 129 23.59 -2.51 11.44
N ASN A 130 23.62 -1.62 10.45
CA ASN A 130 24.65 -1.60 9.41
C ASN A 130 25.91 -0.80 9.80
N GLN A 131 26.05 -0.42 11.08
CA GLN A 131 27.24 0.17 11.67
C GLN A 131 27.70 1.42 10.88
N PRO A 132 26.93 2.52 10.97
CA PRO A 132 27.29 3.76 10.29
C PRO A 132 28.61 4.32 10.86
N GLU A 133 29.22 5.23 10.12
CA GLU A 133 30.37 6.00 10.61
C GLU A 133 30.01 6.76 11.91
N LEU A 134 31.01 7.02 12.77
CA LEU A 134 30.78 7.62 14.09
C LEU A 134 30.01 8.95 14.01
N GLU A 135 30.35 9.78 13.01
CA GLU A 135 29.68 11.07 12.78
C GLU A 135 28.18 10.88 12.49
N LEU A 136 27.85 9.92 11.62
CA LEU A 136 26.48 9.58 11.27
C LEU A 136 25.72 8.98 12.47
N GLN A 137 26.37 8.18 13.31
CA GLN A 137 25.74 7.60 14.51
C GLN A 137 25.18 8.68 15.45
N SER A 138 25.89 9.80 15.62
CA SER A 138 25.43 10.89 16.48
C SER A 138 24.16 11.55 15.96
N THR A 139 24.06 11.75 14.63
CA THR A 139 22.88 12.30 13.97
C THR A 139 21.73 11.29 13.95
N LEU A 140 22.02 10.02 13.71
CA LEU A 140 21.06 8.91 13.73
C LEU A 140 20.35 8.83 15.10
N ASN A 141 21.10 8.84 16.19
CA ASN A 141 20.54 8.78 17.54
C ASN A 141 19.57 9.95 17.82
N LYS A 142 19.94 11.18 17.40
CA LYS A 142 19.06 12.35 17.53
C LYS A 142 17.75 12.19 16.75
N ASN A 143 17.81 11.62 15.55
CA ASN A 143 16.63 11.40 14.72
C ASN A 143 15.71 10.31 15.30
N ILE A 144 16.31 9.23 15.85
CA ILE A 144 15.58 8.18 16.59
C ILE A 144 14.86 8.80 17.79
N ASP A 145 15.56 9.57 18.63
CA ASP A 145 14.98 10.22 19.80
C ASP A 145 13.83 11.15 19.43
N ALA A 146 13.98 11.94 18.35
CA ALA A 146 12.94 12.81 17.84
C ALA A 146 11.68 12.04 17.42
N CYS A 147 11.84 10.94 16.68
CA CYS A 147 10.73 10.09 16.27
C CYS A 147 10.05 9.41 17.47
N MET A 148 10.84 8.91 18.43
CA MET A 148 10.32 8.30 19.66
C MET A 148 9.52 9.30 20.50
N ALA A 149 9.99 10.55 20.62
CA ALA A 149 9.26 11.61 21.29
C ALA A 149 7.94 11.94 20.58
N SER A 150 7.96 12.05 19.25
CA SER A 150 6.76 12.28 18.43
C SER A 150 5.70 11.20 18.67
N LEU A 151 6.08 9.92 18.61
CA LEU A 151 5.16 8.80 18.83
C LEU A 151 4.59 8.77 20.27
N ARG A 152 5.36 9.16 21.28
CA ARG A 152 4.86 9.27 22.66
C ARG A 152 3.81 10.36 22.79
N ASN A 153 3.95 11.47 22.06
CA ASN A 153 2.99 12.56 22.10
C ASN A 153 1.68 12.21 21.39
N VAL A 154 1.72 11.41 20.32
CA VAL A 154 0.52 10.96 19.61
C VAL A 154 -0.31 9.95 20.43
N ARG A 155 0.31 9.22 21.36
CA ARG A 155 -0.35 8.18 22.18
C ARG A 155 -0.94 8.70 23.51
N LYS A 156 -0.75 9.98 23.84
CA LYS A 156 -1.34 10.61 25.02
C LYS A 156 -2.71 11.17 24.69
#